data_AF-A0A1I6B6J0-F1
#
_entry.id   AF-A0A1I6B6J0-F1
#
_cell.length_a   1.000
_cell.length_b   1.000
_cell.length_c   1.000
_cell.angle_alpha   90.00
_cell.angle_beta   90.00
_cell.angle_gamma   90.00
#
_symmetry.space_group_name_H-M   'P 1'
#
loop_
_entity.id
_entity.type
_entity.pdbx_description
1 polymer ?
#
loop_
_entity_poly.entity_id
_entity_poly.type
_entity_poly.pdbx_seq_one_letter_code
_entity_poly.pdbx_strand_id
1 'polypeptide(L)'
;MAAAVASHAQTLTPVAVPGRAAVKLEKVLKKIRNGVVTDKRPASLPVEARPALNRILVESTNEFLAITSTNPTKEAYLQSLDASLNQLHPLVKKVEERQDLAVYYQDLLEIVGLESSEGLLSAFVEKKPVAARR
;
A
#
# COMPACT_ATOMS: atom_id res chain seq x y z
N MET A 1 -5.72 44.42 15.67
CA MET A 1 -4.82 43.63 14.82
C MET A 1 -4.24 42.49 15.66
N ALA A 2 -4.66 41.26 15.41
CA ALA A 2 -3.92 40.04 15.78
C ALA A 2 -4.62 38.86 15.07
N ALA A 3 -4.21 38.59 13.84
CA ALA A 3 -4.61 37.39 13.12
C ALA A 3 -3.79 36.22 13.69
N ALA A 4 -4.44 35.32 14.40
CA ALA A 4 -3.85 34.05 14.81
C ALA A 4 -3.64 33.20 13.55
N VAL A 5 -2.38 33.03 13.16
CA VAL A 5 -1.99 32.13 12.07
C VAL A 5 -2.14 30.71 12.60
N ALA A 6 -3.26 30.06 12.29
CA ALA A 6 -3.42 28.64 12.52
C ALA A 6 -2.49 27.90 11.55
N SER A 7 -1.29 27.57 12.02
CA SER A 7 -0.44 26.57 11.36
C SER A 7 -1.25 25.28 11.28
N HIS A 8 -1.62 24.87 10.06
CA HIS A 8 -2.08 23.52 9.79
C HIS A 8 -0.91 22.58 10.08
N ALA A 9 -0.73 22.20 11.35
CA ALA A 9 0.02 21.01 11.68
C ALA A 9 -0.69 19.87 10.96
N GLN A 10 0.00 19.20 10.03
CA GLN A 10 -0.46 17.93 9.50
C GLN A 10 -0.58 17.00 10.71
N THR A 11 -1.80 16.78 11.19
CA THR A 11 -2.05 15.91 12.34
C THR A 11 -1.70 14.50 11.90
N LEU A 12 -0.50 14.05 12.27
CA LEU A 12 -0.11 12.65 12.09
C LEU A 12 -1.03 11.81 12.97
N THR A 13 -1.86 10.98 12.36
CA THR A 13 -2.80 10.11 13.07
C THR A 13 -2.05 8.84 13.46
N PRO A 14 -1.76 8.61 14.75
CA PRO A 14 -1.07 7.40 15.17
C PRO A 14 -1.94 6.18 14.89
N VAL A 15 -1.32 5.10 14.41
CA VAL A 15 -1.99 3.83 14.18
C VAL A 15 -1.61 2.86 15.28
N ALA A 16 -2.62 2.26 15.92
CA ALA A 16 -2.43 1.18 16.87
C ALA A 16 -2.03 -0.10 16.13
N VAL A 17 -0.74 -0.24 15.82
CA VAL A 17 -0.25 -1.39 15.07
C VAL A 17 -0.35 -2.66 15.92
N PRO A 18 -0.97 -3.74 15.41
CA PRO A 18 -1.01 -5.02 16.11
C PRO A 18 0.40 -5.53 16.43
N GLY A 19 0.65 -6.05 17.63
CA GLY A 19 1.98 -6.55 18.02
C GLY A 19 2.52 -7.73 17.18
N ARG A 20 1.68 -8.33 16.32
CA ARG A 20 2.06 -9.37 15.35
C ARG A 20 2.24 -8.84 13.92
N ALA A 21 2.08 -7.55 13.68
CA ALA A 21 2.10 -6.95 12.34
C ALA A 21 3.46 -7.15 11.66
N ALA A 22 4.57 -6.81 12.34
CA ALA A 22 5.92 -6.98 11.80
C ALA A 22 6.17 -8.43 11.33
N VAL A 23 5.87 -9.41 12.18
CA VAL A 23 6.02 -10.85 11.85
C VAL A 23 5.16 -11.26 10.64
N LYS A 24 3.94 -10.73 10.53
CA LYS A 24 3.07 -10.98 9.38
C LYS A 24 3.63 -10.35 8.10
N LEU A 25 4.12 -9.11 8.16
CA LEU A 25 4.78 -8.42 7.03
C LEU A 25 6.03 -9.17 6.57
N GLU A 26 6.87 -9.64 7.50
CA GLU A 26 8.03 -10.48 7.19
C GLU A 26 7.64 -11.79 6.49
N LYS A 27 6.53 -12.41 6.94
CA LYS A 27 5.98 -13.61 6.29
C LYS A 27 5.50 -13.31 4.87
N VAL A 28 4.89 -12.15 4.63
CA VAL A 28 4.50 -11.69 3.29
C VAL A 28 5.74 -11.46 2.42
N LEU A 29 6.77 -10.78 2.93
CA LEU A 29 8.05 -10.58 2.23
C LEU A 29 8.70 -11.90 1.82
N LYS A 30 8.79 -12.86 2.75
CA LYS A 30 9.37 -14.18 2.47
C LYS A 30 8.60 -14.92 1.39
N LYS A 31 7.27 -14.83 1.42
CA LYS A 31 6.38 -15.39 0.38
C LYS A 31 6.69 -14.79 -1.00
N ILE A 32 6.73 -13.46 -1.10
CA ILE A 32 6.99 -12.77 -2.38
C ILE A 32 8.37 -13.11 -2.92
N ARG A 33 9.40 -13.08 -2.07
CA ARG A 33 10.80 -13.38 -2.45
C ARG A 33 10.99 -14.82 -2.91
N ASN A 34 10.28 -15.77 -2.30
CA ASN A 34 10.34 -17.17 -2.71
C ASN A 34 9.53 -17.46 -3.99
N GLY A 35 9.00 -16.43 -4.67
CA GLY A 35 8.12 -16.60 -5.82
C GLY A 35 6.72 -17.09 -5.47
N VAL A 36 6.47 -17.37 -4.19
CA VAL A 36 5.16 -17.70 -3.61
C VAL A 36 4.44 -16.39 -3.29
N VAL A 37 4.20 -15.54 -4.30
CA VAL A 37 3.17 -14.50 -4.20
C VAL A 37 1.83 -15.22 -4.23
N THR A 38 1.55 -15.96 -3.16
CA THR A 38 0.52 -17.00 -3.00
C THR A 38 0.65 -18.15 -4.02
N ASP A 39 0.26 -19.37 -3.63
CA ASP A 39 -0.11 -20.46 -4.55
C ASP A 39 -1.26 -20.08 -5.53
N LYS A 40 -1.71 -18.83 -5.46
CA LYS A 40 -2.66 -18.15 -6.34
C LYS A 40 -2.05 -16.87 -6.92
N ARG A 41 -0.79 -16.90 -7.38
CA ARG A 41 -0.31 -15.80 -8.23
C ARG A 41 -1.34 -15.67 -9.35
N PRO A 42 -2.11 -14.59 -9.42
CA PRO A 42 -3.22 -14.54 -10.35
C PRO A 42 -2.61 -14.73 -11.74
N ALA A 43 -3.09 -15.73 -12.47
CA ALA A 43 -2.67 -15.95 -13.85
C ALA A 43 -2.89 -14.69 -14.72
N SER A 44 -3.67 -13.72 -14.22
CA SER A 44 -3.95 -12.41 -14.79
C SER A 44 -2.73 -11.48 -14.85
N LEU A 45 -1.74 -11.56 -13.93
CA LEU A 45 -0.65 -10.58 -13.88
C LEU A 45 0.29 -10.66 -15.10
N PRO A 46 0.64 -9.52 -15.71
CA PRO A 46 1.34 -9.47 -17.00
C PRO A 46 2.73 -10.07 -16.87
N VAL A 47 2.98 -11.15 -17.63
CA VAL A 47 4.21 -11.97 -17.53
C VAL A 47 5.47 -11.12 -17.68
N GLU A 48 5.46 -10.19 -18.63
CA GLU A 48 6.59 -9.33 -18.97
C GLU A 48 6.92 -8.31 -17.86
N ALA A 49 5.91 -7.86 -17.11
CA ALA A 49 6.10 -6.88 -16.03
C ALA A 49 6.38 -7.54 -14.66
N ARG A 50 6.34 -8.88 -14.57
CA ARG A 50 6.50 -9.62 -13.29
C ARG A 50 7.75 -9.23 -12.50
N PRO A 51 8.94 -9.03 -13.10
CA PRO A 51 10.12 -8.62 -12.32
C PRO A 51 9.93 -7.25 -11.67
N ALA A 52 9.41 -6.27 -12.43
CA ALA A 52 9.14 -4.93 -11.94
C ALA A 52 8.03 -4.92 -10.88
N LEU A 53 6.93 -5.66 -11.11
CA LEU A 53 5.84 -5.83 -10.16
C LEU A 53 6.36 -6.42 -8.84
N ASN A 54 7.09 -7.54 -8.91
CA ASN A 54 7.64 -8.17 -7.71
C ASN A 54 8.56 -7.23 -6.93
N ARG A 55 9.39 -6.44 -7.64
CA ARG A 55 10.26 -5.46 -7.01
C ARG A 55 9.45 -4.44 -6.23
N ILE A 56 8.43 -3.84 -6.84
CA ILE A 56 7.57 -2.83 -6.19
C ILE A 56 6.85 -3.44 -4.97
N LEU A 57 6.32 -4.66 -5.09
CA LEU A 57 5.66 -5.34 -3.97
C LEU A 57 6.62 -5.57 -2.79
N VAL A 58 7.86 -6.00 -3.07
CA VAL A 58 8.90 -6.16 -2.04
C VAL A 58 9.28 -4.83 -1.43
N GLU A 59 9.52 -3.80 -2.24
CA GLU A 59 9.86 -2.45 -1.78
C GLU A 59 8.75 -1.91 -0.87
N SER A 60 7.50 -1.95 -1.31
CA SER A 60 6.35 -1.49 -0.53
C SER A 60 6.18 -2.22 0.81
N THR A 61 6.32 -3.55 0.85
CA THR A 61 6.22 -4.26 2.14
C THR A 61 7.39 -3.95 3.07
N ASN A 62 8.59 -3.70 2.55
CA ASN A 62 9.70 -3.22 3.37
C ASN A 62 9.41 -1.82 3.93
N GLU A 63 8.80 -0.93 3.15
CA GLU A 63 8.37 0.39 3.63
C GLU A 63 7.33 0.28 4.74
N PHE A 64 6.31 -0.57 4.58
CA PHE A 64 5.32 -0.84 5.63
C PHE A 64 5.97 -1.36 6.92
N LEU A 65 6.97 -2.23 6.79
CA LEU A 65 7.72 -2.76 7.93
C LEU A 65 8.58 -1.69 8.60
N ALA A 66 9.21 -0.80 7.81
CA ALA A 66 9.98 0.33 8.33
C ALA A 66 9.08 1.34 9.06
N ILE A 67 7.91 1.67 8.51
CA ILE A 67 6.91 2.54 9.14
C ILE A 67 6.43 1.91 10.45
N THR A 68 6.10 0.62 10.44
CA THR A 68 5.73 -0.15 11.64
C THR A 68 6.77 -0.03 12.75
N SER A 69 8.05 -0.04 12.40
CA SER A 69 9.16 -0.10 13.35
C SER A 69 9.60 1.27 13.88
N THR A 70 9.21 2.37 13.23
CA THR A 70 9.71 3.71 13.52
C THR A 70 8.63 4.64 14.05
N ASN A 71 7.66 4.99 13.21
CA ASN A 71 6.57 5.88 13.56
C ASN A 71 5.30 5.52 12.76
N PRO A 72 4.48 4.57 13.26
CA PRO A 72 3.32 4.10 12.53
C PRO A 72 2.20 5.13 12.56
N THR A 73 2.11 5.91 11.49
CA THR A 73 1.03 6.87 11.28
C THR A 73 0.23 6.49 10.05
N LYS A 74 -1.05 6.82 10.06
CA LYS A 74 -1.96 6.54 8.94
C LYS A 74 -1.44 7.18 7.67
N GLU A 75 -0.97 8.42 7.77
CA GLU A 75 -0.46 9.21 6.67
C GLU A 75 0.79 8.57 6.06
N ALA A 76 1.70 8.03 6.87
CA ALA A 76 2.90 7.35 6.36
C ALA A 76 2.54 6.09 5.56
N TYR A 77 1.61 5.27 6.05
CA TYR A 77 1.14 4.09 5.31
C TYR A 77 0.41 4.46 4.02
N LEU A 78 -0.46 5.47 4.06
CA LEU A 78 -1.19 5.92 2.87
C LEU A 78 -0.27 6.57 1.83
N GLN A 79 0.76 7.29 2.25
CA GLN A 79 1.78 7.86 1.36
C GLN A 79 2.60 6.76 0.68
N SER A 80 3.08 5.77 1.44
CA SER A 80 3.78 4.62 0.86
C SER A 80 2.88 3.81 -0.09
N LEU A 81 1.61 3.63 0.27
CA LEU A 81 0.61 3.00 -0.58
C LEU A 81 0.42 3.77 -1.90
N ASP A 82 0.15 5.08 -1.84
CA ASP A 82 -0.07 5.90 -3.03
C ASP A 82 1.15 5.89 -3.96
N ALA A 83 2.36 6.05 -3.40
CA ALA A 83 3.60 5.95 -4.17
C ALA A 83 3.73 4.60 -4.89
N SER A 84 3.43 3.51 -4.20
CA SER A 84 3.48 2.16 -4.75
C SER A 84 2.43 1.95 -5.86
N LEU A 85 1.20 2.40 -5.66
CA LEU A 85 0.12 2.32 -6.66
C LEU A 85 0.44 3.13 -7.92
N ASN A 86 1.04 4.31 -7.77
CA ASN A 86 1.50 5.14 -8.89
C ASN A 86 2.57 4.45 -9.73
N GLN A 87 3.49 3.70 -9.12
CA GLN A 87 4.48 2.90 -9.84
C GLN A 87 3.86 1.69 -10.55
N LEU A 88 2.77 1.13 -10.01
CA LEU A 88 2.08 -0.02 -10.58
C LEU A 88 1.16 0.36 -11.74
N HIS A 89 0.58 1.56 -11.74
CA HIS A 89 -0.32 2.05 -12.79
C HIS A 89 0.11 1.79 -14.24
N PRO A 90 1.37 2.06 -14.65
CA PRO A 90 1.83 1.79 -16.02
C PRO A 90 2.08 0.30 -16.29
N LEU A 91 2.25 -0.53 -15.25
CA LEU A 91 2.61 -1.95 -15.37
C LEU A 91 1.39 -2.87 -15.51
N VAL A 92 0.21 -2.42 -15.09
CA VAL A 92 -1.04 -3.19 -15.17
C VAL A 92 -2.10 -2.50 -16.01
N LYS A 93 -2.64 -3.23 -16.99
CA LYS A 93 -3.57 -2.70 -17.99
C LYS A 93 -4.99 -3.16 -17.71
N LYS A 94 -5.16 -4.38 -17.23
CA LYS A 94 -6.46 -5.00 -17.02
C LYS A 94 -7.03 -4.67 -15.64
N VAL A 95 -8.35 -4.77 -15.51
CA VAL A 95 -9.03 -4.48 -14.24
C VAL A 95 -8.72 -5.58 -13.23
N GLU A 96 -8.68 -6.83 -13.67
CA GLU A 96 -8.39 -8.01 -12.84
C GLU A 96 -7.00 -7.90 -12.22
N GLU A 97 -6.00 -7.52 -13.02
CA GLU A 97 -4.63 -7.27 -12.56
C GLU A 97 -4.58 -6.20 -11.44
N ARG A 98 -5.40 -5.15 -11.57
CA ARG A 98 -5.49 -4.09 -10.56
C ARG A 98 -6.26 -4.53 -9.32
N GLN A 99 -7.31 -5.33 -9.48
CA GLN A 99 -8.06 -5.92 -8.36
C GLN A 99 -7.17 -6.83 -7.53
N ASP A 100 -6.37 -7.67 -8.18
CA ASP A 100 -5.45 -8.56 -7.48
C ASP A 100 -4.39 -7.80 -6.66
N LEU A 101 -3.83 -6.73 -7.23
CA LEU A 101 -2.92 -5.84 -6.53
C LEU A 101 -3.63 -5.08 -5.40
N ALA A 102 -4.88 -4.65 -5.61
CA ALA A 102 -5.65 -3.98 -4.57
C ALA A 102 -5.93 -4.91 -3.38
N VAL A 103 -6.23 -6.19 -3.62
CA VAL A 103 -6.38 -7.21 -2.57
C VAL A 103 -5.07 -7.37 -1.80
N TYR A 104 -3.93 -7.44 -2.50
CA TYR A 104 -2.62 -7.50 -1.85
C TYR A 104 -2.37 -6.33 -0.90
N TYR A 105 -2.68 -5.10 -1.34
CA TYR A 105 -2.49 -3.92 -0.48
C TYR A 105 -3.52 -3.81 0.63
N GLN A 106 -4.74 -4.28 0.41
CA GLN A 106 -5.75 -4.42 1.46
C GLN A 106 -5.25 -5.34 2.56
N ASP A 107 -4.66 -6.49 2.22
CA ASP A 107 -4.04 -7.39 3.19
C ASP A 107 -2.93 -6.68 4.00
N LEU A 108 -2.10 -5.85 3.36
CA LEU A 108 -1.06 -5.09 4.06
C LEU A 108 -1.65 -4.07 5.05
N LEU A 109 -2.69 -3.36 4.65
CA LEU A 109 -3.40 -2.40 5.52
C LEU A 109 -4.03 -3.11 6.73
N GLU A 110 -4.68 -4.25 6.52
CA GLU A 110 -5.25 -5.06 7.60
C GLU A 110 -4.18 -5.59 8.56
N ILE A 111 -3.01 -5.97 8.03
CA ILE A 111 -1.88 -6.42 8.87
C ILE A 111 -1.42 -5.30 9.83
N VAL A 112 -1.35 -4.06 9.35
CA VAL A 112 -0.92 -2.90 10.16
C VAL A 112 -2.05 -2.26 10.97
N GLY A 113 -3.28 -2.77 10.85
CA GLY A 113 -4.44 -2.29 11.60
C GLY A 113 -5.14 -1.09 10.98
N LEU A 114 -4.97 -0.85 9.67
CA LEU A 114 -5.70 0.16 8.92
C LEU A 114 -6.90 -0.46 8.21
N GLU A 115 -8.11 -0.02 8.58
CA GLU A 115 -9.36 -0.53 8.01
C GLU A 115 -9.68 0.08 6.64
N SER A 116 -9.08 1.22 6.31
CA SER A 116 -9.39 1.99 5.11
C SER A 116 -8.14 2.48 4.39
N SER A 117 -8.14 2.33 3.06
CA SER A 117 -7.16 2.92 2.15
C SER A 117 -7.51 4.35 1.74
N GLU A 118 -8.53 4.96 2.34
CA GLU A 118 -8.99 6.31 1.99
C GLU A 118 -9.39 6.42 0.50
N GLY A 119 -9.86 5.32 -0.09
CA GLY A 119 -10.30 5.27 -1.48
C GLY A 119 -9.17 5.14 -2.51
N LEU A 120 -7.90 5.07 -2.07
CA LEU A 120 -6.73 4.89 -2.94
C LEU A 120 -6.83 3.57 -3.74
N LEU A 121 -7.22 2.47 -3.08
CA LEU A 121 -7.36 1.18 -3.75
C LEU A 121 -8.49 1.17 -4.78
N SER A 122 -9.64 1.75 -4.43
CA SER A 122 -10.77 1.86 -5.36
C SER A 122 -10.41 2.73 -6.58
N ALA A 123 -9.75 3.87 -6.36
CA ALA A 123 -9.30 4.75 -7.43
C ALA A 123 -8.30 4.05 -8.37
N PHE A 124 -7.35 3.29 -7.80
CA PHE A 124 -6.41 2.49 -8.56
C PHE A 124 -7.11 1.47 -9.46
N VAL A 125 -8.04 0.68 -8.91
CA VAL A 125 -8.80 -0.32 -9.68
C VAL A 125 -9.59 0.33 -10.82
N GLU A 126 -10.28 1.43 -10.53
CA GLU A 126 -11.11 2.16 -11.49
C GLU A 126 -10.30 3.02 -12.47
N LYS A 127 -8.96 3.14 -12.31
CA LYS A 127 -8.12 4.07 -13.08
C LYS A 127 -8.60 5.53 -13.02
N LYS A 128 -9.27 5.89 -11.93
CA LYS A 128 -9.66 7.28 -11.71
C LYS A 128 -8.51 8.02 -11.04
N PRO A 129 -8.24 9.28 -11.41
CA PRO A 129 -7.43 10.12 -10.54
C PRO A 129 -8.12 10.12 -9.17
N VAL A 130 -7.34 9.91 -8.10
CA VAL A 130 -7.82 10.12 -6.73
C VAL A 130 -8.28 11.57 -6.71
N ALA A 131 -9.60 11.77 -6.84
CA ALA A 131 -10.17 13.10 -6.96
C ALA A 131 -9.71 13.87 -5.73
N ALA A 132 -8.95 14.96 -5.96
CA ALA A 132 -8.43 15.83 -4.93
C ALA A 132 -9.55 16.07 -3.92
N ARG A 133 -9.39 15.48 -2.73
CA ARG A 133 -10.34 15.62 -1.64
C ARG A 133 -10.42 17.10 -1.32
N ARG A 134 -11.53 17.72 -1.71
CA ARG A 134 -11.97 19.03 -1.24
C ARG A 134 -12.56 18.89 0.16
#